data_AF-A0A5C5Z0V7-F1
#
_entry.id   AF-A0A5C5Z0V7-F1
#
_cell.length_a   1.000
_cell.length_b   1.000
_cell.length_c   1.000
_cell.angle_alpha   90.00
_cell.angle_beta   90.00
_cell.angle_gamma   90.00
#
_symmetry.space_group_name_H-M   'P 1'
#
loop_
_entity.id
_entity.type
_entity.pdbx_description
1 polymer ?
#
loop_
_entity_poly.entity_id
_entity_poly.type
_entity_poly.pdbx_seq_one_letter_code
_entity_poly.pdbx_strand_id
1 'polypeptide(L)'
;MEPTTKMNPYAPSMVVDPGDRPPRPKVVSGLITTHEVGFMTIVMTMVSGGLFAVTLVALSLFGAMLFSGSSNDVSGILLSMLMGTLMAFGFGAVFALIAALPVVPICAWIYTMVRPSDAEWTPTSIRLFGCVAGGATGYVCVAVPGLLTISPEGFLYGFVPAIFAAISVPLLLHRLARRCQAVLDQPPPVDVVESELT
;
A
#
# COMPACT_ATOMS: atom_id res chain seq x y z
N MET A 1 -42.34 -27.97 -32.37
CA MET A 1 -42.71 -26.55 -32.22
C MET A 1 -41.76 -25.95 -31.20
N GLU A 2 -40.62 -25.45 -31.64
CA GLU A 2 -39.68 -24.76 -30.74
C GLU A 2 -40.14 -23.31 -30.55
N PRO A 3 -40.07 -22.76 -29.33
CA PRO A 3 -40.49 -21.40 -29.06
C PRO A 3 -39.41 -20.44 -29.59
N THR A 4 -39.80 -19.61 -30.56
CA THR A 4 -39.00 -18.48 -31.03
C THR A 4 -38.86 -17.46 -29.91
N THR A 5 -37.73 -17.52 -29.21
CA THR A 5 -37.34 -16.50 -28.24
C THR A 5 -37.09 -15.23 -29.03
N LYS A 6 -38.01 -14.27 -28.88
CA LYS A 6 -38.00 -12.97 -29.55
C LYS A 6 -36.78 -12.18 -29.06
N MET A 7 -35.67 -12.33 -29.78
CA MET A 7 -34.40 -11.68 -29.52
C MET A 7 -34.56 -10.17 -29.70
N ASN A 8 -34.16 -9.40 -28.69
CA ASN A 8 -34.24 -7.94 -28.71
C ASN A 8 -33.25 -7.40 -29.75
N PRO A 9 -33.68 -6.73 -30.83
CA PRO A 9 -32.80 -6.25 -31.91
C PRO A 9 -31.86 -5.12 -31.48
N TYR A 10 -32.05 -4.55 -30.28
CA TYR A 10 -31.21 -3.50 -29.73
C TYR A 10 -30.36 -3.94 -28.53
N ALA A 11 -30.42 -5.21 -28.14
CA ALA A 11 -29.44 -5.73 -27.20
C ALA A 11 -28.12 -5.92 -27.96
N PRO A 12 -27.00 -5.32 -27.53
CA PRO A 12 -25.71 -5.57 -28.13
C PRO A 12 -25.39 -7.06 -27.96
N SER A 13 -25.63 -7.85 -29.00
CA SER A 13 -25.22 -9.24 -29.07
C SER A 13 -23.72 -9.28 -29.35
N MET A 14 -22.93 -8.77 -28.40
CA MET A 14 -21.57 -9.27 -28.25
C MET A 14 -21.74 -10.69 -27.73
N VAL A 15 -21.92 -11.62 -28.66
CA VAL A 15 -21.49 -12.99 -28.49
C VAL A 15 -20.01 -12.86 -28.20
N VAL A 16 -19.65 -12.76 -26.92
CA VAL A 16 -18.28 -12.84 -26.47
C VAL A 16 -17.89 -14.28 -26.76
N ASP A 17 -17.30 -14.49 -27.92
CA ASP A 17 -16.61 -15.73 -28.21
C ASP A 17 -15.63 -15.94 -27.04
N PRO A 18 -15.60 -17.09 -26.34
CA PRO A 18 -14.66 -17.32 -25.25
C PRO A 18 -13.19 -17.24 -25.70
N GLY A 19 -12.93 -17.15 -27.02
CA GLY A 19 -11.65 -16.84 -27.64
C GLY A 19 -11.33 -15.35 -27.83
N ASP A 20 -12.32 -14.45 -27.80
CA ASP A 20 -12.16 -13.00 -28.02
C ASP A 20 -12.13 -12.24 -26.69
N ARG A 21 -11.17 -12.64 -25.84
CA ARG A 21 -10.67 -11.68 -24.84
C ARG A 21 -9.94 -10.59 -25.64
N PRO A 22 -10.14 -9.29 -25.35
CA PRO A 22 -9.34 -8.24 -25.98
C PRO A 22 -7.87 -8.65 -25.87
N PRO A 23 -7.06 -8.46 -26.94
CA PRO A 23 -5.66 -8.89 -26.93
C PRO A 23 -5.04 -8.36 -25.65
N ARG A 24 -4.64 -9.29 -24.77
CA ARG A 24 -3.93 -8.91 -23.55
C ARG A 24 -2.78 -8.02 -24.02
N PRO A 25 -2.59 -6.82 -23.45
CA PRO A 25 -1.43 -6.01 -23.82
C PRO A 25 -0.19 -6.91 -23.73
N LYS A 26 0.51 -7.04 -24.86
CA LYS A 26 1.68 -7.91 -24.97
C LYS A 26 2.78 -7.28 -24.13
N VAL A 27 2.90 -7.82 -22.92
CA VAL A 27 4.04 -7.92 -22.01
C VAL A 27 5.26 -7.13 -22.46
N VAL A 28 5.40 -5.90 -21.96
CA VAL A 28 6.74 -5.33 -21.81
C VAL A 28 7.35 -6.03 -20.59
N SER A 29 7.93 -7.19 -20.87
CA SER A 29 8.71 -7.98 -19.92
C SER A 29 9.85 -7.10 -19.40
N GLY A 30 9.69 -6.60 -18.17
CA GLY A 30 10.68 -5.72 -17.52
C GLY A 30 10.10 -4.67 -16.56
N LEU A 31 8.77 -4.49 -16.48
CA LEU A 31 8.19 -3.23 -16.02
C LEU A 31 8.16 -2.90 -14.52
N ILE A 32 7.97 -3.88 -13.63
CA ILE A 32 8.00 -3.74 -12.15
C ILE A 32 7.94 -5.17 -11.58
N THR A 33 8.94 -5.56 -10.79
CA THR A 33 8.97 -6.91 -10.20
C THR A 33 8.20 -6.96 -8.88
N THR A 34 7.70 -8.13 -8.50
CA THR A 34 7.09 -8.35 -7.17
C THR A 34 8.06 -7.99 -6.03
N HIS A 35 9.36 -8.18 -6.24
CA HIS A 35 10.40 -7.76 -5.31
C HIS A 35 10.46 -6.24 -5.16
N GLU A 36 10.38 -5.49 -6.25
CA GLU A 36 10.37 -4.02 -6.21
C GLU A 36 9.13 -3.49 -5.48
N VAL A 37 7.94 -4.04 -5.77
CA VAL A 37 6.70 -3.66 -5.08
C VAL A 37 6.79 -3.98 -3.59
N GLY A 38 7.30 -5.16 -3.22
CA GLY A 38 7.50 -5.57 -1.84
C GLY A 38 8.48 -4.64 -1.11
N PHE A 39 9.65 -4.38 -1.69
CA PHE A 39 10.66 -3.50 -1.11
C PHE A 39 10.13 -2.08 -0.92
N MET A 40 9.48 -1.51 -1.94
CA MET A 40 8.88 -0.17 -1.85
C MET A 40 7.77 -0.12 -0.80
N THR A 41 6.99 -1.20 -0.67
CA THR A 41 5.97 -1.28 0.38
C THR A 41 6.61 -1.25 1.77
N ILE A 42 7.71 -1.98 2.00
CA ILE A 42 8.46 -1.95 3.28
C ILE A 42 9.00 -0.55 3.59
N VAL A 43 9.55 0.14 2.59
CA VAL A 43 10.06 1.51 2.78
C VAL A 43 8.92 2.47 3.12
N MET A 44 7.78 2.37 2.42
CA MET A 44 6.63 3.25 2.67
C MET A 44 5.93 2.94 4.00
N THR A 45 5.91 1.68 4.45
CA THR A 45 5.41 1.33 5.80
C THR A 45 6.33 1.86 6.89
N MET A 46 7.65 1.80 6.71
CA MET A 46 8.62 2.43 7.62
C MET A 46 8.37 3.93 7.75
N VAL A 47 8.25 4.64 6.63
CA VAL A 47 7.96 6.09 6.63
C VAL A 47 6.60 6.39 7.27
N SER A 48 5.58 5.59 6.95
CA SER A 48 4.25 5.71 7.55
C SER A 48 4.27 5.54 9.07
N GLY A 49 4.98 4.53 9.58
CA GLY A 49 5.13 4.30 11.02
C GLY A 49 5.84 5.45 11.74
N GLY A 50 6.89 6.02 11.13
CA GLY A 50 7.53 7.21 11.64
C GLY A 50 6.60 8.42 11.69
N LEU A 51 5.83 8.66 10.61
CA LEU A 51 4.82 9.74 10.57
C LEU A 51 3.74 9.54 11.63
N PHE A 52 3.27 8.31 11.83
CA PHE A 52 2.29 8.00 12.87
C PHE A 52 2.83 8.34 14.28
N ALA A 53 4.05 7.92 14.60
CA ALA A 53 4.67 8.24 15.89
C ALA A 53 4.83 9.75 16.10
N VAL A 54 5.22 10.50 15.05
CA VAL A 54 5.26 11.98 15.09
C VAL A 54 3.88 12.55 15.38
N THR A 55 2.82 12.05 14.75
CA THR A 55 1.46 12.55 15.00
C THR A 55 1.00 12.31 16.44
N LEU A 56 1.34 11.16 17.04
CA LEU A 56 1.02 10.88 18.44
C LEU A 56 1.74 11.83 19.39
N VAL A 57 3.04 12.07 19.16
CA VAL A 57 3.83 12.99 19.98
C VAL A 57 3.38 14.44 19.78
N ALA A 58 3.07 14.85 18.56
CA ALA A 58 2.53 16.18 18.30
C ALA A 58 1.19 16.38 19.02
N LEU A 59 0.32 15.38 19.00
CA LEU A 59 -0.99 15.45 19.67
C LEU A 59 -0.85 15.46 21.19
N SER A 60 0.08 14.67 21.76
CA SER A 60 0.33 14.67 23.21
C SER A 60 0.93 16.00 23.69
N LEU A 61 1.90 16.55 22.95
CA LEU A 61 2.51 17.84 23.26
C LEU A 61 1.52 19.00 23.07
N PHE A 62 0.69 18.98 22.03
CA PHE A 62 -0.35 19.97 21.82
C PHE A 62 -1.41 19.92 22.93
N GLY A 63 -1.82 18.73 23.36
CA GLY A 63 -2.69 18.57 24.53
C GLY A 63 -2.05 19.14 25.79
N ALA A 64 -0.79 18.80 26.07
CA ALA A 64 -0.06 19.33 27.23
C ALA A 64 0.02 20.87 27.20
N MET A 65 0.24 21.47 26.02
CA MET A 65 0.32 22.92 25.84
C MET A 65 -1.05 23.61 26.01
N LEU A 66 -2.15 22.99 25.57
CA LEU A 66 -3.48 23.56 25.72
C LEU A 66 -3.99 23.55 27.17
N PHE A 67 -3.60 22.53 27.95
CA PHE A 67 -4.08 22.36 29.33
C PHE A 67 -3.10 22.85 30.40
N SER A 68 -1.81 22.96 30.09
CA SER A 68 -0.84 23.63 30.97
C SER A 68 -0.78 25.10 30.59
N GLY A 69 -1.38 25.98 31.41
CA GLY A 69 -1.37 27.44 31.23
C GLY A 69 0.01 28.07 31.45
N SER A 70 1.06 27.57 30.79
CA SER A 70 2.44 27.88 31.09
C SER A 70 3.03 28.91 30.13
N SER A 71 3.48 30.02 30.71
CA SER A 71 4.29 31.09 30.13
C SER A 71 5.71 30.60 29.80
N ASN A 72 5.84 29.69 28.83
CA ASN A 72 7.10 29.02 28.53
C ASN A 72 7.86 29.68 27.36
N ASP A 73 9.19 29.79 27.53
CA ASP A 73 10.14 30.24 26.51
C ASP A 73 9.97 29.44 25.21
N VAL A 74 9.48 30.13 24.18
CA VAL A 74 9.13 29.57 22.86
C VAL A 74 10.28 28.78 22.24
N SER A 75 11.53 29.20 22.48
CA SER A 75 12.74 28.55 21.96
C SER A 75 13.00 27.15 22.57
N GLY A 76 12.78 26.98 23.87
CA GLY A 76 12.93 25.69 24.56
C GLY A 76 11.85 24.69 24.18
N ILE A 77 10.62 25.17 23.96
CA ILE A 77 9.50 24.36 23.47
C ILE A 77 9.77 23.90 22.04
N LEU A 78 10.22 24.78 21.14
CA LEU A 78 10.52 24.41 19.76
C LEU A 78 11.64 23.38 19.66
N LEU A 79 12.71 23.53 20.45
CA LEU A 79 13.82 22.58 20.44
C LEU A 79 13.40 21.21 20.99
N SER A 80 12.62 21.18 22.07
CA SER A 80 12.09 19.93 22.65
C SER A 80 11.06 19.27 21.73
N MET A 81 10.21 20.04 21.04
CA MET A 81 9.31 19.53 20.02
C MET A 81 10.07 18.91 18.84
N LEU A 82 11.11 19.59 18.33
CA LEU A 82 11.93 19.09 17.25
C LEU A 82 12.63 17.77 17.65
N MET A 83 13.28 17.75 18.81
CA MET A 83 14.00 16.57 19.27
C MET A 83 13.05 15.40 19.57
N GLY A 84 11.91 15.69 20.21
CA GLY A 84 10.87 14.70 20.51
C GLY A 84 10.26 14.10 19.24
N THR A 85 9.98 14.93 18.23
CA THR A 85 9.44 14.45 16.94
C THR A 85 10.47 13.65 16.13
N LEU A 86 11.73 14.07 16.11
CA LEU A 86 12.80 13.30 15.45
C LEU A 86 12.99 11.92 16.09
N MET A 87 13.04 11.86 17.42
CA MET A 87 13.14 10.59 18.13
C MET A 87 11.89 9.73 17.91
N ALA A 88 10.69 10.33 17.98
CA ALA A 88 9.44 9.62 17.70
C ALA A 88 9.41 9.04 16.29
N PHE A 89 9.82 9.82 15.28
CA PHE A 89 9.94 9.35 13.91
C PHE A 89 10.90 8.17 13.81
N GLY A 90 12.10 8.28 14.40
CA GLY A 90 13.11 7.23 14.40
C GLY A 90 12.60 5.93 15.02
N PHE A 91 12.03 6.00 16.22
CA PHE A 91 11.46 4.82 16.87
C PHE A 91 10.29 4.24 16.07
N GLY A 92 9.31 5.08 15.68
CA GLY A 92 8.16 4.64 14.90
C GLY A 92 8.54 3.96 13.59
N ALA A 93 9.55 4.51 12.89
CA ALA A 93 10.07 3.94 11.65
C ALA A 93 10.75 2.58 11.89
N VAL A 94 11.60 2.46 12.92
CA VAL A 94 12.29 1.20 13.24
C VAL A 94 11.29 0.10 13.64
N PHE A 95 10.32 0.40 14.49
CA PHE A 95 9.30 -0.58 14.89
C PHE A 95 8.45 -1.03 13.69
N ALA A 96 8.01 -0.08 12.85
CA ALA A 96 7.27 -0.41 11.64
C ALA A 96 8.11 -1.23 10.65
N LEU A 97 9.41 -0.95 10.52
CA LEU A 97 10.33 -1.72 9.68
C LEU A 97 10.44 -3.17 10.18
N ILE A 98 10.66 -3.37 11.48
CA ILE A 98 10.76 -4.72 12.08
C ILE A 98 9.48 -5.52 11.83
N ALA A 99 8.30 -4.90 11.97
CA ALA A 99 7.03 -5.55 11.67
C ALA A 99 6.83 -5.81 10.18
N ALA A 100 7.30 -4.92 9.31
CA ALA A 100 7.12 -5.04 7.87
C ALA A 100 8.01 -6.11 7.22
N LEU A 101 9.21 -6.35 7.75
CA LEU A 101 10.15 -7.35 7.23
C LEU A 101 9.55 -8.76 7.10
N PRO A 102 8.82 -9.31 8.08
CA PRO A 102 8.15 -10.60 7.92
C PRO A 102 6.79 -10.47 7.23
N VAL A 103 6.00 -9.43 7.54
CA VAL A 103 4.60 -9.34 7.10
C VAL A 103 4.49 -9.07 5.60
N VAL A 104 5.29 -8.16 5.04
CA VAL A 104 5.19 -7.81 3.62
C VAL A 104 5.55 -8.98 2.69
N PRO A 105 6.64 -9.75 2.93
CA PRO A 105 6.93 -10.96 2.16
C PRO A 105 5.86 -12.03 2.28
N ILE A 106 5.27 -12.22 3.47
CA ILE A 106 4.14 -13.16 3.65
C ILE A 106 2.94 -12.71 2.81
N CYS A 107 2.58 -11.43 2.85
CA CYS A 107 1.52 -10.88 2.01
C CYS A 107 1.83 -11.04 0.51
N ALA A 108 3.08 -10.80 0.09
CA ALA A 108 3.51 -10.98 -1.30
C ALA A 108 3.44 -12.45 -1.73
N TRP A 109 3.84 -13.38 -0.86
CA TRP A 109 3.77 -14.81 -1.11
C TRP A 109 2.32 -15.29 -1.26
N ILE A 110 1.43 -14.89 -0.35
CA ILE A 110 -0.01 -15.17 -0.45
C ILE A 110 -0.57 -14.59 -1.75
N TYR A 111 -0.19 -13.36 -2.10
CA TYR A 111 -0.60 -12.72 -3.34
C TYR A 111 -0.18 -13.52 -4.59
N THR A 112 1.06 -14.02 -4.61
CA THR A 112 1.55 -14.86 -5.72
C THR A 112 0.89 -16.23 -5.79
N MET A 113 0.36 -16.77 -4.69
CA MET A 113 -0.40 -18.02 -4.71
C MET A 113 -1.82 -17.84 -5.30
N VAL A 114 -2.42 -16.68 -5.08
CA VAL A 114 -3.80 -16.39 -5.51
C VAL A 114 -3.85 -15.93 -6.97
N ARG A 115 -2.78 -15.33 -7.49
CA ARG A 115 -2.74 -14.79 -8.86
C ARG A 115 -1.98 -15.73 -9.80
N PRO A 116 -2.51 -16.05 -11.01
CA PRO A 116 -1.75 -16.78 -12.01
C PRO A 116 -0.48 -16.01 -12.38
N SER A 117 0.64 -16.71 -12.52
CA SER A 117 2.01 -16.18 -12.63
C SER A 117 2.25 -15.14 -13.72
N ASP A 118 1.32 -14.99 -14.68
CA ASP A 118 1.42 -14.05 -15.80
C ASP A 118 0.62 -12.74 -15.58
N ALA A 119 0.02 -12.54 -14.40
CA ALA A 119 -0.78 -11.36 -14.13
C ALA A 119 0.10 -10.15 -13.76
N GLU A 120 0.23 -9.21 -14.70
CA GLU A 120 0.98 -7.96 -14.52
C GLU A 120 0.47 -7.12 -13.34
N TRP A 121 1.39 -6.38 -12.71
CA TRP A 121 1.07 -5.40 -11.69
C TRP A 121 0.34 -4.22 -12.31
N THR A 122 -0.90 -3.98 -11.89
CA THR A 122 -1.68 -2.80 -12.24
C THR A 122 -1.57 -1.74 -11.13
N PRO A 123 -1.76 -0.44 -11.43
CA PRO A 123 -1.78 0.63 -10.42
C PRO A 123 -2.78 0.38 -9.30
N THR A 124 -3.93 -0.23 -9.62
CA THR A 124 -4.96 -0.62 -8.65
C THR A 124 -4.50 -1.76 -7.75
N SER A 125 -3.84 -2.78 -8.32
CA SER A 125 -3.31 -3.92 -7.55
C SER A 125 -2.20 -3.51 -6.59
N ILE A 126 -1.31 -2.57 -6.98
CA ILE A 126 -0.25 -2.03 -6.11
C ILE A 126 -0.85 -1.30 -4.92
N ARG A 127 -1.91 -0.50 -5.14
CA ARG A 127 -2.60 0.22 -4.05
C ARG A 127 -3.31 -0.73 -3.10
N LEU A 128 -4.02 -1.74 -3.63
CA LEU A 128 -4.69 -2.75 -2.81
C LEU A 128 -3.67 -3.55 -1.99
N PHE A 129 -2.56 -3.96 -2.60
CA PHE A 129 -1.47 -4.64 -1.91
C PHE A 129 -0.89 -3.76 -0.80
N GLY A 130 -0.56 -2.50 -1.10
CA GLY A 130 -0.06 -1.56 -0.11
C GLY A 130 -1.03 -1.30 1.04
N CYS A 131 -2.33 -1.25 0.76
CA CYS A 131 -3.38 -1.11 1.78
C CYS A 131 -3.42 -2.32 2.73
N VAL A 132 -3.47 -3.54 2.17
CA VAL A 132 -3.56 -4.78 2.96
C VAL A 132 -2.26 -5.04 3.72
N ALA A 133 -1.13 -4.99 3.03
CA ALA A 133 0.18 -5.20 3.64
C ALA A 133 0.44 -4.11 4.69
N GLY A 134 0.23 -2.84 4.35
CA GLY A 134 0.35 -1.71 5.28
C GLY A 134 -0.52 -1.86 6.52
N GLY A 135 -1.81 -2.16 6.34
CA GLY A 135 -2.73 -2.39 7.45
C GLY A 135 -2.31 -3.56 8.34
N ALA A 136 -1.92 -4.69 7.76
CA ALA A 136 -1.40 -5.85 8.49
C ALA A 136 -0.12 -5.51 9.26
N THR A 137 0.84 -4.79 8.63
CA THR A 137 2.08 -4.38 9.30
C THR A 137 1.81 -3.45 10.48
N GLY A 138 0.94 -2.45 10.32
CA GLY A 138 0.58 -1.49 11.36
C GLY A 138 -0.13 -2.17 12.53
N TYR A 139 -0.98 -3.15 12.23
CA TYR A 139 -1.63 -3.98 13.25
C TYR A 139 -0.62 -4.81 14.04
N VAL A 140 0.21 -5.59 13.34
CA VAL A 140 1.22 -6.48 13.93
C VAL A 140 2.23 -5.71 14.78
N CYS A 141 2.62 -4.50 14.36
CA CYS A 141 3.56 -3.65 15.06
C CYS A 141 3.15 -3.34 16.51
N VAL A 142 1.86 -3.29 16.82
CA VAL A 142 1.34 -2.98 18.17
C VAL A 142 0.69 -4.19 18.83
N ALA A 143 -0.05 -5.00 18.05
CA ALA A 143 -0.74 -6.16 18.58
C ALA A 143 0.22 -7.23 19.10
N VAL A 144 1.36 -7.49 18.43
CA VAL A 144 2.31 -8.52 18.87
C VAL A 144 2.97 -8.13 20.20
N PRO A 145 3.55 -6.93 20.37
CA PRO A 145 4.02 -6.50 21.69
C PRO A 145 2.93 -6.50 22.76
N GLY A 146 1.71 -6.05 22.44
CA GLY A 146 0.60 -6.02 23.40
C GLY A 146 0.14 -7.41 23.87
N LEU A 147 0.19 -8.41 22.99
CA LEU A 147 -0.05 -9.81 23.35
C LEU A 147 1.04 -10.36 24.27
N LEU A 148 2.30 -10.00 24.03
CA LEU A 148 3.43 -10.40 24.89
C LEU A 148 3.36 -9.78 26.30
N THR A 149 2.73 -8.61 26.44
CA THR A 149 2.51 -7.96 27.75
C THR A 149 1.22 -8.40 28.45
N ILE A 150 0.54 -9.47 27.99
CA ILE A 150 -0.68 -10.05 28.58
C ILE A 150 -1.81 -9.01 28.77
N SER A 151 -1.79 -7.95 27.95
CA SER A 151 -2.75 -6.86 28.03
C SER A 151 -3.73 -7.01 26.87
N PRO A 152 -4.98 -7.48 27.10
CA PRO A 152 -5.94 -7.74 26.03
C PRO A 152 -6.31 -6.46 25.25
N GLU A 153 -6.12 -5.29 25.88
CA GLU A 153 -6.36 -3.99 25.25
C GLU A 153 -5.39 -3.70 24.09
N GLY A 154 -4.18 -4.28 24.10
CA GLY A 154 -3.19 -4.10 23.04
C GLY A 154 -3.69 -4.55 21.66
N PHE A 155 -4.60 -5.52 21.62
CA PHE A 155 -5.24 -6.00 20.40
C PHE A 155 -6.15 -4.92 19.77
N LEU A 156 -6.85 -4.14 20.60
CA LEU A 156 -7.74 -3.07 20.15
C LEU A 156 -6.96 -1.82 19.74
N TYR A 157 -5.90 -1.49 20.48
CA TYR A 157 -5.04 -0.36 20.14
C TYR A 157 -4.30 -0.57 18.80
N GLY A 158 -4.10 -1.82 18.37
CA GLY A 158 -3.52 -2.14 17.06
C GLY A 158 -4.35 -1.70 15.85
N PHE A 159 -5.67 -1.46 16.00
CA PHE A 159 -6.51 -1.00 14.88
C PHE A 159 -6.18 0.42 14.43
N VAL A 160 -5.80 1.31 15.34
CA VAL A 160 -5.47 2.70 15.02
C VAL A 160 -4.27 2.82 14.06
N PRO A 161 -3.08 2.25 14.36
CA PRO A 161 -1.97 2.25 13.43
C PRO A 161 -2.28 1.42 12.18
N ALA A 162 -3.10 0.37 12.26
CA ALA A 162 -3.52 -0.40 11.08
C ALA A 162 -4.31 0.44 10.09
N ILE A 163 -5.32 1.19 10.55
CA ILE A 163 -6.13 2.08 9.70
C ILE A 163 -5.24 3.19 9.13
N PHE A 164 -4.39 3.80 9.95
CA PHE A 164 -3.48 4.84 9.50
C PHE A 164 -2.54 4.32 8.40
N ALA A 165 -1.93 3.14 8.58
CA ALA A 165 -1.06 2.52 7.60
C ALA A 165 -1.81 2.11 6.33
N ALA A 166 -3.02 1.55 6.47
CA ALA A 166 -3.87 1.16 5.34
C ALA A 166 -4.22 2.34 4.42
N ILE A 167 -4.34 3.55 4.96
CA ILE A 167 -4.61 4.76 4.18
C ILE A 167 -3.31 5.41 3.66
N SER A 168 -2.31 5.56 4.53
CA SER A 168 -1.08 6.31 4.19
C SER A 168 -0.16 5.56 3.24
N VAL A 169 0.01 4.25 3.38
CA VAL A 169 0.90 3.44 2.54
C VAL A 169 0.49 3.47 1.05
N PRO A 170 -0.77 3.23 0.65
CA PRO A 170 -1.15 3.34 -0.76
C PRO A 170 -1.04 4.76 -1.32
N LEU A 171 -1.22 5.79 -0.48
CA LEU A 171 -0.99 7.18 -0.88
C LEU A 171 0.49 7.47 -1.15
N LEU A 172 1.39 6.94 -0.32
CA LEU A 172 2.84 7.05 -0.52
C LEU A 172 3.30 6.27 -1.76
N LEU A 173 2.68 5.11 -2.02
CA LEU A 173 2.91 4.31 -3.23
C LEU A 173 2.32 4.93 -4.51
N HIS A 174 1.57 6.04 -4.42
CA HIS A 174 0.96 6.70 -5.58
C HIS A 174 2.00 7.08 -6.65
N ARG A 175 3.22 7.44 -6.25
CA ARG A 175 4.32 7.72 -7.19
C ARG A 175 4.72 6.49 -7.99
N LEU A 176 4.76 5.33 -7.35
CA LEU A 176 5.07 4.05 -8.01
C LEU A 176 3.91 3.63 -8.92
N ALA A 177 2.67 3.78 -8.45
CA ALA A 177 1.48 3.53 -9.27
C ALA A 177 1.43 4.42 -10.53
N ARG A 178 1.84 5.70 -10.42
CA ARG A 178 1.96 6.60 -11.59
C ARG A 178 3.07 6.18 -12.55
N ARG A 179 4.21 5.73 -12.04
CA ARG A 179 5.30 5.19 -12.89
C ARG A 179 4.82 3.96 -13.64
N CYS A 180 4.17 3.03 -12.94
CA CYS A 180 3.56 1.84 -13.55
C CYS A 180 2.58 2.22 -14.68
N GLN A 181 1.71 3.19 -14.43
CA GLN A 181 0.78 3.69 -15.45
C GLN A 181 1.49 4.32 -16.64
N ALA A 182 2.51 5.16 -16.42
CA ALA A 182 3.25 5.81 -17.50
C ALA A 182 3.98 4.81 -18.41
N VAL A 183 4.42 3.67 -17.88
CA VAL A 183 5.07 2.64 -18.69
C VAL A 183 4.04 1.73 -19.37
N LEU A 184 2.87 1.48 -18.76
CA LEU A 184 1.75 0.81 -19.42
C LEU A 184 1.19 1.63 -20.61
N ASP A 185 1.26 2.97 -20.51
CA ASP A 185 0.78 3.89 -21.54
C ASP A 185 1.81 4.09 -22.69
N GLN A 186 3.02 3.51 -22.61
CA GLN A 186 3.99 3.60 -23.69
C GLN A 186 3.57 2.72 -24.88
N PRO A 187 3.56 3.25 -26.12
CA PRO A 187 3.28 2.45 -27.30
C PRO A 187 4.37 1.38 -27.48
N PRO A 188 4.02 0.20 -28.04
CA PRO A 188 4.98 -0.87 -28.22
C PRO A 188 6.17 -0.39 -29.09
N PRO A 189 7.40 -0.83 -28.78
CA PRO A 189 8.56 -0.51 -29.61
C PRO A 189 8.34 -1.04 -31.03
N VAL A 190 8.63 -0.19 -32.02
CA VAL A 190 8.37 -0.40 -33.45
C VAL A 190 9.00 -1.70 -33.98
N ASP A 191 10.04 -2.20 -33.31
CA ASP A 191 10.79 -3.41 -33.67
C ASP A 191 9.98 -4.72 -33.56
N VAL A 192 8.84 -4.73 -32.86
CA VAL A 192 7.95 -5.92 -32.77
C VAL A 192 7.03 -6.03 -33.99
N VAL A 193 6.76 -4.92 -34.69
CA VAL A 193 5.83 -4.91 -35.83
C VAL A 193 6.46 -5.57 -37.07
N GLU A 194 7.77 -5.46 -37.27
CA GLU A 194 8.43 -6.10 -38.42
C GLU A 194 8.56 -7.62 -38.28
N SER A 195 8.55 -8.17 -37.06
CA SER A 195 8.67 -9.62 -36.82
C SER A 195 7.37 -10.39 -36.98
N GLU A 196 6.20 -9.75 -36.93
CA GLU A 196 4.90 -10.43 -37.14
C GLU A 196 4.40 -10.32 -38.60
N LEU A 197 5.13 -9.60 -39.46
CA LEU A 197 4.79 -9.38 -40.88
C LEU A 197 5.67 -10.18 -41.86
N THR A 198 6.61 -10.99 -41.36
CA THR A 198 7.44 -11.94 -42.13
C THR A 198 7.20 -13.38 -41.68
#